data_AF-A0A956CVV2-F1
#
_entry.id   AF-A0A956CVV2-F1
#
_cell.length_a   1.000
_cell.length_b   1.000
_cell.length_c   1.000
_cell.angle_alpha   90.00
_cell.angle_beta   90.00
_cell.angle_gamma   90.00
#
_symmetry.space_group_name_H-M   'P 1'
#
loop_
_entity.id
_entity.type
_entity.pdbx_description
1 polymer ?
#
loop_
_entity_poly.entity_id
_entity_poly.type
_entity_poly.pdbx_seq_one_letter_code
_entity_poly.pdbx_strand_id
1 'polypeptide(L)'
;MGGSDDDDLDWGEDEGTVQLDLKKVGPIGRTSSAQPYLIVYAGNAVGRTLRVGEELSIGRSPRADLQLHGEGVSRMHVRLTKIDGTVHLEDLGSTNGTMVNGERVKGRRALVDGDQIQVGVNLILKFSLQDEAQARFQQELYEAALRDPLTKVYNRRAFDDRLEGDLSHAKRHGAPLSLLLFDLDFFKSVNDTYGHVAGDFVLAKFAELVASMVRREDMFARYGGEEFAMI
;
A
#
# COMPACT_ATOMS: atom_id res chain seq x y z
N MET A 1 -8.80 64.62 24.09
CA MET A 1 -9.54 63.66 24.93
C MET A 1 -9.40 62.32 24.24
N GLY A 2 -8.68 61.40 24.87
CA GLY A 2 -8.49 60.01 24.39
C GLY A 2 -9.82 59.27 24.39
N GLY A 3 -9.96 58.28 23.50
CA GLY A 3 -9.88 56.85 23.87
C GLY A 3 -11.30 56.39 24.22
N SER A 4 -11.87 55.31 23.71
CA SER A 4 -11.36 54.08 23.10
C SER A 4 -12.61 53.42 22.50
N ASP A 5 -12.62 53.13 21.21
CA ASP A 5 -13.62 52.22 20.63
C ASP A 5 -13.03 50.81 20.78
N ASP A 6 -13.67 50.01 21.64
CA ASP A 6 -13.42 48.58 21.76
C ASP A 6 -13.92 47.89 20.48
N ASP A 7 -12.98 47.44 19.64
CA ASP A 7 -13.26 46.51 18.56
C ASP A 7 -13.49 45.11 19.17
N ASP A 8 -14.75 44.71 19.27
CA ASP A 8 -15.18 43.34 19.51
C ASP A 8 -14.74 42.44 18.34
N LEU A 9 -13.61 41.76 18.52
CA LEU A 9 -13.12 40.70 17.64
C LEU A 9 -14.00 39.45 17.82
N ASP A 10 -14.93 39.26 16.88
CA ASP A 10 -15.71 38.05 16.69
C ASP A 10 -14.79 36.90 16.20
N TRP A 11 -14.50 35.95 17.10
CA TRP A 11 -13.84 34.69 16.75
C TRP A 11 -14.89 33.74 16.18
N GLY A 12 -15.15 33.84 14.88
CA GLY A 12 -15.87 32.82 14.13
C GLY A 12 -15.12 31.48 14.22
N GLU A 13 -15.63 30.58 15.06
CA GLU A 13 -15.24 29.17 15.09
C GLU A 13 -15.67 28.52 13.76
N ASP A 14 -14.75 28.48 12.79
CA ASP A 14 -14.86 27.63 11.60
C ASP A 14 -14.61 26.16 12.02
N GLU A 15 -15.58 25.57 12.74
CA GLU A 15 -15.71 24.12 12.86
C GLU A 15 -16.15 23.56 11.51
N GLY A 16 -15.16 23.36 10.64
CA GLY A 16 -15.29 22.63 9.37
C GLY A 16 -15.76 21.19 9.63
N THR A 17 -17.07 21.02 9.81
CA THR A 17 -17.70 19.71 9.93
C THR A 17 -17.53 18.99 8.59
N VAL A 18 -16.67 17.98 8.55
CA VAL A 18 -16.57 17.05 7.42
C VAL A 18 -17.91 16.31 7.33
N GLN A 19 -18.79 16.77 6.44
CA GLN A 19 -19.97 15.99 6.05
C GLN A 19 -19.50 14.78 5.25
N LEU A 20 -19.36 13.64 5.93
CA LEU A 20 -19.28 12.35 5.25
C LEU A 20 -20.60 12.12 4.50
N ASP A 21 -20.54 12.14 3.17
CA ASP A 21 -21.66 11.78 2.31
C ASP A 21 -21.95 10.27 2.45
N LEU A 22 -22.82 9.94 3.40
CA LEU A 22 -23.27 8.58 3.71
C LEU A 22 -23.99 7.90 2.52
N LYS A 23 -24.24 8.61 1.40
CA LYS A 23 -24.88 8.02 0.21
C LYS A 23 -23.96 7.17 -0.66
N LYS A 24 -22.64 7.17 -0.41
CA LYS A 24 -21.70 6.22 -1.05
C LYS A 24 -21.59 4.87 -0.33
N VAL A 25 -22.14 4.75 0.88
CA VAL A 25 -22.20 3.48 1.60
C VAL A 25 -23.43 2.74 1.09
N GLY A 26 -23.23 1.85 0.12
CA GLY A 26 -24.27 0.89 -0.29
C GLY A 26 -24.85 0.16 0.93
N PRO A 27 -26.08 -0.38 0.83
CA PRO A 27 -26.73 -1.02 1.97
C PRO A 27 -25.81 -2.08 2.59
N ILE A 28 -25.67 -2.05 3.92
CA ILE A 28 -25.01 -3.12 4.69
C ILE A 28 -25.91 -4.36 4.59
N GLY A 29 -25.78 -5.06 3.46
CA GLY A 29 -26.53 -6.26 3.15
C GLY A 29 -26.01 -7.43 3.98
N ARG A 30 -26.95 -8.07 4.71
CA ARG A 30 -26.95 -9.44 5.25
C ARG A 30 -25.57 -10.14 5.32
N THR A 31 -25.09 -10.32 6.56
CA THR A 31 -24.07 -11.28 7.02
C THR A 31 -23.25 -11.94 5.91
N SER A 32 -22.29 -11.21 5.34
CA SER A 32 -21.33 -11.86 4.42
C SER A 32 -20.50 -12.83 5.24
N SER A 33 -20.49 -14.11 4.86
CA SER A 33 -19.64 -15.12 5.52
C SER A 33 -18.18 -14.66 5.52
N ALA A 34 -17.53 -14.75 6.68
CA ALA A 34 -16.14 -14.34 6.83
C ALA A 34 -15.26 -15.08 5.80
N GLN A 35 -14.46 -14.32 5.07
CA GLN A 35 -13.53 -14.80 4.05
C GLN A 35 -12.10 -14.76 4.58
N PRO A 36 -11.24 -15.69 4.15
CA PRO A 36 -9.84 -15.70 4.56
C PRO A 36 -9.02 -14.65 3.81
N TYR A 37 -8.22 -13.91 4.57
CA TYR A 37 -7.29 -12.90 4.09
C TYR A 37 -5.91 -13.08 4.73
N LEU A 38 -4.89 -12.62 4.02
CA LEU A 38 -3.56 -12.35 4.55
C LEU A 38 -3.34 -10.84 4.63
N ILE A 39 -2.81 -10.38 5.75
CA ILE A 39 -2.44 -8.99 5.96
C ILE A 39 -0.94 -8.92 6.22
N VAL A 40 -0.22 -8.08 5.49
CA VAL A 40 1.22 -7.87 5.72
C VAL A 40 1.40 -7.03 6.99
N TYR A 41 2.01 -7.59 8.03
CA TYR A 41 2.27 -6.94 9.32
C TYR A 41 3.69 -6.37 9.43
N ALA A 42 4.66 -7.02 8.79
CA ALA A 42 6.05 -6.54 8.73
C ALA A 42 6.70 -6.95 7.41
N GLY A 43 7.70 -6.20 6.96
CA GLY A 43 8.35 -6.37 5.66
C GLY A 43 7.89 -5.32 4.65
N ASN A 44 8.09 -5.59 3.37
CA ASN A 44 7.69 -4.65 2.32
C ASN A 44 6.17 -4.76 2.10
N ALA A 45 5.49 -3.62 1.91
CA ALA A 45 4.04 -3.52 1.75
C ALA A 45 3.18 -3.77 3.01
N VAL A 46 3.62 -3.30 4.19
CA VAL A 46 2.82 -3.33 5.44
C VAL A 46 1.42 -2.74 5.22
N GLY A 47 0.39 -3.43 5.75
CA GLY A 47 -1.01 -3.05 5.61
C GLY A 47 -1.70 -3.61 4.37
N ARG A 48 -0.95 -4.17 3.41
CA ARG A 48 -1.53 -4.81 2.23
C ARG A 48 -2.36 -6.02 2.64
N THR A 49 -3.59 -6.09 2.13
CA THR A 49 -4.53 -7.18 2.39
C THR A 49 -4.78 -7.98 1.11
N LEU A 50 -4.71 -9.31 1.19
CA LEU A 50 -4.95 -10.20 0.06
C LEU A 50 -5.95 -11.30 0.42
N ARG A 51 -6.97 -11.49 -0.42
CA ARG A 51 -7.91 -12.60 -0.27
C ARG A 51 -7.23 -13.93 -0.58
N VAL A 52 -7.45 -14.93 0.27
CA VAL A 52 -7.04 -16.30 0.00
C VAL A 52 -8.16 -17.02 -0.73
N GLY A 53 -7.91 -17.40 -1.99
CA GLY A 53 -8.83 -18.19 -2.81
C GLY A 53 -8.75 -19.68 -2.49
N GLU A 54 -8.89 -20.51 -3.52
CA GLU A 54 -8.68 -21.97 -3.42
C GLU A 54 -7.21 -22.32 -3.23
N GLU A 55 -6.32 -21.59 -3.91
CA GLU A 55 -4.88 -21.67 -3.74
C GLU A 55 -4.29 -20.26 -3.79
N LEU A 56 -3.24 -20.02 -3.01
CA LEU A 56 -2.43 -18.81 -3.07
C LEU A 56 -0.97 -19.15 -2.79
N SER A 57 -0.09 -18.83 -3.73
CA SER A 57 1.35 -19.02 -3.61
C SER A 57 2.06 -17.71 -3.26
N ILE A 58 3.04 -17.80 -2.36
CA ILE A 58 3.80 -16.66 -1.84
C ILE A 58 5.28 -16.89 -2.08
N GLY A 59 6.00 -15.89 -2.56
CA GLY A 59 7.44 -15.94 -2.73
C GLY A 59 8.01 -14.70 -3.39
N ARG A 60 9.33 -14.66 -3.59
CA ARG A 60 9.99 -13.50 -4.23
C ARG A 60 9.84 -13.48 -5.76
N SER A 61 9.39 -14.60 -6.36
CA SER A 61 9.24 -14.74 -7.80
C SER A 61 8.01 -13.98 -8.30
N PRO A 62 8.05 -13.33 -9.47
CA PRO A 62 6.85 -12.77 -10.11
C PRO A 62 5.84 -13.85 -10.55
N ARG A 63 6.22 -15.14 -10.47
CA ARG A 63 5.31 -16.28 -10.68
C ARG A 63 4.48 -16.64 -9.44
N ALA A 64 4.78 -16.08 -8.27
CA ALA A 64 3.96 -16.26 -7.08
C ALA A 64 2.74 -15.33 -7.17
N ASP A 65 1.57 -15.80 -6.72
CA ASP A 65 0.35 -14.98 -6.68
C ASP A 65 0.54 -13.74 -5.80
N LEU A 66 1.32 -13.92 -4.72
CA LEU A 66 1.78 -12.86 -3.86
C LEU A 66 3.31 -12.78 -3.93
N GLN A 67 3.78 -11.93 -4.84
CA GLN A 67 5.18 -11.55 -4.88
C GLN A 67 5.52 -10.65 -3.69
N LEU A 68 6.41 -11.13 -2.82
CA LEU A 68 6.91 -10.38 -1.67
C LEU A 68 8.43 -10.33 -1.70
N HIS A 69 8.93 -9.10 -1.61
CA HIS A 69 10.35 -8.80 -1.53
C HIS A 69 10.70 -8.79 -0.04
N GLY A 70 11.60 -9.68 0.36
CA GLY A 70 12.05 -9.80 1.74
C GLY A 70 13.36 -10.56 1.80
N GLU A 71 14.17 -10.27 2.81
CA GLU A 71 15.42 -10.98 3.02
C GLU A 71 15.11 -12.43 3.40
N GLY A 72 15.77 -13.38 2.72
CA GLY A 72 15.52 -14.80 2.96
C GLY A 72 14.23 -15.38 2.39
N VAL A 73 13.45 -14.60 1.62
CA VAL A 73 12.26 -15.12 0.95
C VAL A 73 12.66 -15.95 -0.28
N SER A 74 12.26 -17.22 -0.31
CA SER A 74 12.50 -18.13 -1.44
C SER A 74 11.63 -17.80 -2.66
N ARG A 75 12.02 -18.26 -3.86
CA ARG A 75 11.30 -17.97 -5.13
C ARG A 75 9.82 -18.33 -5.04
N MET A 76 9.56 -19.55 -4.60
CA MET A 76 8.28 -20.03 -4.10
C MET A 76 8.56 -20.44 -2.66
N HIS A 77 7.89 -19.84 -1.69
CA HIS A 77 8.21 -20.01 -0.26
C HIS A 77 7.09 -20.77 0.45
N VAL A 78 5.86 -20.28 0.29
CA VAL A 78 4.68 -20.81 0.97
C VAL A 78 3.57 -21.03 -0.04
N ARG A 79 2.79 -22.09 0.16
CA ARG A 79 1.50 -22.28 -0.48
C ARG A 79 0.41 -22.30 0.59
N LEU A 80 -0.67 -21.58 0.31
CA LEU A 80 -1.94 -21.71 1.00
C LEU A 80 -2.92 -22.47 0.11
N THR A 81 -3.64 -23.42 0.68
CA THR A 81 -4.68 -24.17 -0.02
C THR A 81 -5.92 -24.24 0.86
N LYS A 82 -7.07 -23.89 0.30
CA LYS A 82 -8.36 -24.03 0.97
C LYS A 82 -8.89 -25.45 0.71
N ILE A 83 -9.15 -26.19 1.78
CA ILE A 83 -9.66 -27.56 1.74
C ILE A 83 -10.82 -27.61 2.73
N ASP A 84 -12.02 -27.97 2.25
CA ASP A 84 -13.24 -28.07 3.05
C ASP A 84 -13.52 -26.80 3.89
N GLY A 85 -13.24 -25.63 3.33
CA GLY A 85 -13.42 -24.34 4.00
C GLY A 85 -12.28 -23.93 4.95
N THR A 86 -11.34 -24.83 5.26
CA THR A 86 -10.17 -24.53 6.10
C THR A 86 -8.98 -24.16 5.23
N VAL A 87 -8.27 -23.10 5.59
CA VAL A 87 -7.03 -22.72 4.90
C VAL A 87 -5.86 -23.46 5.54
N HIS A 88 -5.08 -24.15 4.71
CA HIS A 88 -3.88 -24.84 5.10
C HIS A 88 -2.64 -24.17 4.51
N LEU A 89 -1.61 -24.03 5.32
CA LEU A 89 -0.29 -23.54 4.94
C LEU A 89 0.69 -24.70 4.76
N GLU A 90 1.50 -24.63 3.72
CA GLU A 90 2.59 -25.55 3.43
C GLU A 90 3.86 -24.79 3.03
N ASP A 91 4.99 -25.10 3.68
CA ASP A 91 6.31 -24.59 3.28
C ASP A 91 6.83 -25.36 2.07
N LEU A 92 7.31 -24.67 1.04
CA LEU A 92 7.73 -25.25 -0.24
C LEU A 92 9.24 -25.57 -0.29
N GLY A 93 9.81 -26.00 0.84
CA GLY A 93 11.24 -26.29 0.96
C GLY A 93 12.08 -25.01 0.94
N SER A 94 11.60 -23.98 1.64
CA SER A 94 12.25 -22.69 1.66
C SER A 94 13.57 -22.72 2.44
N THR A 95 14.54 -21.89 2.03
CA THR A 95 15.87 -21.87 2.66
C THR A 95 15.81 -21.52 4.15
N ASN A 96 15.01 -20.52 4.52
CA ASN A 96 14.90 -20.04 5.91
C ASN A 96 13.73 -20.67 6.67
N GLY A 97 12.91 -21.48 6.01
CA GLY A 97 11.67 -22.04 6.55
C GLY A 97 10.56 -21.01 6.72
N THR A 98 9.39 -21.56 7.02
CA THR A 98 8.20 -20.81 7.43
C THR A 98 7.88 -21.12 8.88
N MET A 99 7.51 -20.11 9.65
CA MET A 99 7.05 -20.27 11.04
C MET A 99 5.62 -19.76 11.16
N VAL A 100 4.82 -20.40 12.01
CA VAL A 100 3.49 -19.93 12.39
C VAL A 100 3.43 -19.83 13.91
N ASN A 101 3.18 -18.63 14.42
CA ASN A 101 3.22 -18.28 15.85
C ASN A 101 4.53 -18.71 16.54
N GLY A 102 5.68 -18.53 15.86
CA GLY A 102 6.99 -18.92 16.38
C GLY A 102 7.38 -20.38 16.16
N GLU A 103 6.44 -21.23 15.70
CA GLU A 103 6.71 -22.64 15.48
C GLU A 103 6.99 -22.93 14.01
N ARG A 104 8.12 -23.59 13.73
CA ARG A 104 8.48 -23.98 12.35
C ARG A 104 7.47 -24.97 11.78
N VAL A 105 6.95 -24.67 10.61
CA VAL A 105 6.00 -25.51 9.91
C VAL A 105 6.68 -26.77 9.39
N LYS A 106 6.09 -27.94 9.69
CA LYS A 106 6.49 -29.25 9.18
C LYS A 106 5.33 -29.83 8.39
N GLY A 107 5.46 -29.89 7.07
CA GLY A 107 4.37 -30.31 6.19
C GLY A 107 3.21 -29.32 6.16
N ARG A 108 1.98 -29.83 6.09
CA ARG A 108 0.76 -29.02 5.99
C ARG A 108 0.20 -28.67 7.37
N ARG A 109 -0.09 -27.39 7.61
CA ARG A 109 -0.66 -26.86 8.87
C ARG A 109 -1.97 -26.14 8.61
N ALA A 110 -3.04 -26.46 9.33
CA ALA A 110 -4.28 -25.67 9.30
C ALA A 110 -4.05 -24.31 9.98
N LEU A 111 -4.55 -23.23 9.38
CA LEU A 111 -4.50 -21.89 9.95
C LEU A 111 -5.81 -21.55 10.66
N VAL A 112 -5.69 -20.77 11.74
CA VAL A 112 -6.82 -20.18 12.47
C VAL A 112 -6.72 -18.67 12.47
N ASP A 113 -7.87 -17.98 12.55
CA ASP A 113 -7.91 -16.52 12.60
C ASP A 113 -6.97 -15.98 13.69
N GLY A 114 -6.11 -15.04 13.29
CA GLY A 114 -5.10 -14.46 14.18
C GLY A 114 -3.69 -15.02 14.00
N ASP A 115 -3.51 -16.17 13.33
CA ASP A 115 -2.21 -16.78 13.13
C ASP A 115 -1.21 -15.83 12.46
N GLN A 116 -0.03 -15.70 13.06
CA GLN A 116 1.09 -14.95 12.50
C GLN A 116 2.02 -15.89 11.75
N ILE A 117 2.20 -15.64 10.47
CA ILE A 117 3.04 -16.41 9.55
C ILE A 117 4.30 -15.61 9.28
N GLN A 118 5.45 -16.11 9.71
CA GLN A 118 6.75 -15.55 9.36
C GLN A 118 7.33 -16.29 8.16
N VAL A 119 7.70 -15.52 7.13
CA VAL A 119 8.23 -16.00 5.86
C VAL A 119 9.62 -15.38 5.64
N GLY A 120 10.69 -16.18 5.67
CA GLY A 120 12.04 -15.62 5.62
C GLY A 120 12.42 -14.89 6.92
N VAL A 121 13.20 -13.82 6.83
CA VAL A 121 13.79 -13.17 8.02
C VAL A 121 12.85 -12.13 8.62
N ASN A 122 12.29 -11.24 7.80
CA ASN A 122 11.63 -10.01 8.25
C ASN A 122 10.17 -9.85 7.80
N LEU A 123 9.65 -10.78 6.98
CA LEU A 123 8.29 -10.71 6.49
C LEU A 123 7.34 -11.46 7.44
N ILE A 124 6.37 -10.73 7.98
CA ILE A 124 5.34 -11.26 8.87
C ILE A 124 3.98 -10.98 8.23
N LEU A 125 3.17 -12.02 8.10
CA LEU A 125 1.80 -11.97 7.63
C LEU A 125 0.87 -12.38 8.77
N LYS A 126 -0.33 -11.83 8.80
CA LYS A 126 -1.40 -12.30 9.68
C LYS A 126 -2.50 -12.94 8.84
N PHE A 127 -2.86 -14.17 9.16
CA PHE A 127 -4.06 -14.79 8.63
C PHE A 127 -5.27 -14.27 9.40
N SER A 128 -6.30 -13.82 8.66
CA SER A 128 -7.52 -13.32 9.28
C SER A 128 -8.77 -13.71 8.52
N LEU A 129 -9.84 -14.04 9.24
CA LEU A 129 -11.18 -14.24 8.71
C LEU A 129 -11.96 -12.93 8.86
N GLN A 130 -12.33 -12.30 7.75
CA GLN A 130 -12.99 -11.00 7.76
C GLN A 130 -14.15 -10.96 6.78
N ASP A 131 -15.15 -10.14 7.08
CA ASP A 131 -16.18 -9.81 6.12
C ASP A 131 -15.65 -8.91 5.00
N GLU A 132 -16.39 -8.80 3.90
CA GLU A 132 -15.93 -7.99 2.77
C GLU A 132 -15.91 -6.48 3.08
N ALA A 133 -16.71 -5.99 4.02
CA ALA A 133 -16.76 -4.57 4.34
C ALA A 133 -15.49 -4.15 5.09
N GLN A 134 -15.07 -4.94 6.07
CA GLN A 134 -13.82 -4.75 6.81
C GLN A 134 -12.61 -4.85 5.90
N ALA A 135 -12.57 -5.85 5.02
CA ALA A 135 -11.48 -6.01 4.05
C ALA A 135 -11.39 -4.83 3.08
N ARG A 136 -12.53 -4.34 2.57
CA ARG A 136 -12.58 -3.14 1.70
C ARG A 136 -12.06 -1.90 2.43
N PHE A 137 -12.52 -1.66 3.65
CA PHE A 137 -12.07 -0.51 4.44
C PHE A 137 -10.57 -0.54 4.72
N GLN A 138 -10.01 -1.71 5.06
CA GLN A 138 -8.56 -1.87 5.22
C GLN A 138 -7.78 -1.60 3.93
N GLN A 139 -8.29 -2.06 2.79
CA GLN A 139 -7.66 -1.81 1.50
C GLN A 139 -7.69 -0.31 1.15
N GLU A 140 -8.79 0.39 1.43
CA GLU A 140 -8.89 1.83 1.21
C GLU A 140 -7.90 2.61 2.08
N LEU A 141 -7.78 2.24 3.37
CA LEU A 141 -6.78 2.83 4.26
C LEU A 141 -5.35 2.58 3.77
N TYR A 142 -5.06 1.37 3.29
CA TYR A 142 -3.77 1.04 2.73
C TYR A 142 -3.45 1.87 1.48
N GLU A 143 -4.37 1.96 0.52
CA GLU A 143 -4.17 2.78 -0.67
C GLU A 143 -4.00 4.26 -0.32
N ALA A 144 -4.82 4.79 0.60
CA ALA A 144 -4.69 6.17 1.05
C ALA A 144 -3.30 6.46 1.69
N ALA A 145 -2.71 5.49 2.38
CA ALA A 145 -1.38 5.61 2.95
C ALA A 145 -0.25 5.57 1.91
N LEU A 146 -0.49 5.02 0.71
CA LEU A 146 0.50 4.91 -0.36
C LEU A 146 0.44 6.05 -1.38
N ARG A 147 -0.68 6.78 -1.46
CA ARG A 147 -0.89 7.82 -2.47
C ARG A 147 -0.62 9.22 -1.94
N ASP A 148 -0.18 10.10 -2.83
CA ASP A 148 -0.15 11.54 -2.59
C ASP A 148 -1.58 12.11 -2.63
N PRO A 149 -2.01 12.89 -1.62
CA PRO A 149 -3.39 13.35 -1.53
C PRO A 149 -3.80 14.30 -2.66
N LEU A 150 -2.88 15.09 -3.22
CA LEU A 150 -3.16 16.03 -4.30
C LEU A 150 -3.21 15.32 -5.66
N THR A 151 -2.14 14.60 -5.99
CA THR A 151 -1.90 14.07 -7.34
C THR A 151 -2.41 12.66 -7.55
N LYS A 152 -2.74 11.93 -6.48
CA LYS A 152 -3.19 10.53 -6.47
C LYS A 152 -2.20 9.51 -7.03
N VAL A 153 -0.99 9.92 -7.41
CA VAL A 153 0.12 9.00 -7.71
C VAL A 153 0.74 8.50 -6.42
N TYR A 154 1.73 7.61 -6.48
CA TYR A 154 2.37 7.13 -5.26
C TYR A 154 3.08 8.29 -4.53
N ASN A 155 3.12 8.21 -3.20
CA ASN A 155 3.91 9.15 -2.41
C ASN A 155 5.37 8.70 -2.32
N ARG A 156 6.24 9.62 -1.90
CA ARG A 156 7.67 9.37 -1.71
C ARG A 156 7.96 8.11 -0.87
N ARG A 157 7.24 7.92 0.23
CA ARG A 157 7.48 6.77 1.12
C ARG A 157 7.25 5.45 0.40
N ALA A 158 6.13 5.33 -0.30
CA ALA A 158 5.82 4.14 -1.09
C ALA A 158 6.89 3.90 -2.17
N PHE A 159 7.36 4.97 -2.81
CA PHE A 159 8.40 4.91 -3.83
C PHE A 159 9.74 4.42 -3.26
N ASP A 160 10.20 4.99 -2.14
CA ASP A 160 11.44 4.60 -1.47
C ASP A 160 11.41 3.11 -1.07
N ASP A 161 10.30 2.64 -0.48
CA ASP A 161 10.09 1.24 -0.10
C ASP A 161 10.18 0.28 -1.30
N ARG A 162 9.65 0.70 -2.46
CA ARG A 162 9.70 -0.10 -3.69
C ARG A 162 11.10 -0.10 -4.31
N LEU A 163 11.72 1.08 -4.41
CA LEU A 163 13.05 1.26 -4.98
C LEU A 163 14.09 0.42 -4.23
N GLU A 164 14.02 0.33 -2.90
CA GLU A 164 14.92 -0.53 -2.11
C GLU A 164 14.81 -2.01 -2.53
N GLY A 165 13.58 -2.50 -2.71
CA GLY A 165 13.29 -3.86 -3.15
C GLY A 165 13.83 -4.14 -4.56
N ASP A 166 13.59 -3.23 -5.50
CA ASP A 166 13.99 -3.37 -6.90
C ASP A 166 15.50 -3.22 -7.07
N LEU A 167 16.15 -2.31 -6.33
CA LEU A 167 17.60 -2.17 -6.30
C LEU A 167 18.29 -3.42 -5.75
N SER A 168 17.75 -3.99 -4.66
CA SER A 168 18.25 -5.26 -4.09
C SER A 168 18.09 -6.43 -5.06
N HIS A 169 17.00 -6.45 -5.85
CA HIS A 169 16.80 -7.43 -6.91
C HIS A 169 17.81 -7.26 -8.05
N ALA A 170 17.94 -6.05 -8.58
CA ALA A 170 18.85 -5.71 -9.67
C ALA A 170 20.30 -6.06 -9.32
N LYS A 171 20.78 -5.68 -8.13
CA LYS A 171 22.13 -6.01 -7.64
C LYS A 171 22.39 -7.51 -7.55
N ARG A 172 21.42 -8.29 -7.04
CA ARG A 172 21.59 -9.75 -6.84
C ARG A 172 21.56 -10.55 -8.14
N HIS A 173 20.79 -10.09 -9.12
CA HIS A 173 20.52 -10.85 -10.35
C HIS A 173 21.16 -10.23 -11.60
N GLY A 174 21.85 -9.09 -11.48
CA GLY A 174 22.40 -8.36 -12.61
C GLY A 174 21.31 -7.85 -13.57
N ALA A 175 20.09 -7.64 -13.07
CA ALA A 175 18.98 -7.17 -13.88
C ALA A 175 19.10 -5.66 -14.14
N PRO A 176 18.74 -5.17 -15.34
CA PRO A 176 18.71 -3.74 -15.61
C PRO A 176 17.63 -3.06 -14.77
N LEU A 177 17.96 -1.90 -14.21
CA LEU A 177 17.05 -1.02 -13.47
C LEU A 177 17.34 0.42 -13.91
N SER A 178 16.31 1.19 -14.20
CA SER A 178 16.42 2.62 -14.51
C SER A 178 15.65 3.41 -13.46
N LEU A 179 16.16 4.58 -13.11
CA LEU A 179 15.51 5.53 -12.21
C LEU A 179 15.45 6.86 -12.93
N LEU A 180 14.26 7.45 -13.00
CA LEU A 180 14.05 8.79 -13.51
C LEU A 180 13.58 9.69 -12.36
N LEU A 181 14.24 10.83 -12.18
CA LEU A 181 13.82 11.89 -11.27
C LEU A 181 13.72 13.17 -12.10
N PHE A 182 12.59 13.87 -12.01
CA PHE A 182 12.33 15.06 -12.80
C PHE A 182 11.47 16.06 -12.03
N ASP A 183 11.65 17.32 -12.37
CA ASP A 183 11.04 18.49 -11.70
C ASP A 183 10.24 19.32 -12.73
N LEU A 184 9.25 20.07 -12.27
CA LEU A 184 8.49 20.98 -13.13
C LEU A 184 9.18 22.34 -13.23
N ASP A 185 9.82 22.59 -14.36
CA ASP A 185 10.49 23.85 -14.63
C ASP A 185 9.57 25.07 -14.41
N PHE A 186 10.10 26.09 -13.73
CA PHE A 186 9.42 27.36 -13.45
C PHE A 186 8.11 27.23 -12.66
N PHE A 187 7.90 26.16 -11.90
CA PHE A 187 6.67 25.98 -11.11
C PHE A 187 6.44 27.12 -10.10
N LYS A 188 7.50 27.64 -9.48
CA LYS A 188 7.39 28.85 -8.65
C LYS A 188 6.77 30.04 -9.40
N SER A 189 7.14 30.26 -10.66
CA SER A 189 6.56 31.35 -11.46
C SER A 189 5.06 31.16 -11.72
N VAL A 190 4.61 29.90 -11.85
CA VAL A 190 3.17 29.59 -11.92
C VAL A 190 2.47 29.99 -10.63
N ASN A 191 3.02 29.60 -9.48
CA ASN A 191 2.46 29.96 -8.17
C ASN A 191 2.45 31.48 -7.95
N ASP A 192 3.55 32.17 -8.28
CA ASP A 192 3.68 33.61 -8.07
C ASP A 192 2.72 34.40 -8.98
N THR A 193 2.40 33.87 -10.18
CA THR A 193 1.53 34.54 -11.16
C THR A 193 0.05 34.22 -10.97
N TYR A 194 -0.28 32.97 -10.65
CA TYR A 194 -1.65 32.44 -10.67
C TYR A 194 -2.13 31.92 -9.30
N GLY A 195 -1.27 31.97 -8.27
CA GLY A 195 -1.55 31.47 -6.93
C GLY A 195 -1.37 29.97 -6.77
N HIS A 196 -1.27 29.52 -5.51
CA HIS A 196 -1.04 28.12 -5.17
C HIS A 196 -2.13 27.16 -5.65
N VAL A 197 -3.39 27.59 -5.68
CA VAL A 197 -4.50 26.77 -6.21
C VAL A 197 -4.28 26.41 -7.68
N ALA A 198 -3.70 27.32 -8.47
CA ALA A 198 -3.33 27.04 -9.85
C ALA A 198 -2.14 26.09 -9.95
N GLY A 199 -1.15 26.23 -9.05
CA GLY A 199 -0.05 25.28 -8.93
C GLY A 199 -0.54 23.86 -8.61
N ASP A 200 -1.45 23.72 -7.65
CA ASP A 200 -2.07 22.45 -7.28
C ASP A 200 -2.78 21.80 -8.47
N PHE A 201 -3.53 22.60 -9.24
CA PHE A 201 -4.16 22.14 -10.47
C PHE A 201 -3.14 21.64 -11.50
N VAL A 202 -2.04 22.39 -11.70
CA VAL A 202 -0.95 21.99 -12.61
C VAL A 202 -0.31 20.68 -12.17
N LEU A 203 0.01 20.52 -10.89
CA LEU A 203 0.57 19.28 -10.34
C LEU A 203 -0.35 18.09 -10.55
N ALA A 204 -1.64 18.25 -10.22
CA ALA A 204 -2.63 17.18 -10.39
C ALA A 204 -2.79 16.77 -11.85
N LYS A 205 -2.85 17.74 -12.77
CA LYS A 205 -2.99 17.47 -14.21
C LYS A 205 -1.74 16.87 -14.83
N PHE A 206 -0.56 17.32 -14.41
CA PHE A 206 0.70 16.75 -14.83
C PHE A 206 0.82 15.29 -14.40
N ALA A 207 0.50 15.01 -13.12
CA ALA A 207 0.55 13.66 -12.59
C ALA A 207 -0.45 12.72 -13.30
N GLU A 208 -1.67 13.19 -13.57
CA GLU A 208 -2.68 12.46 -14.35
C GLU A 208 -2.17 12.13 -15.76
N LEU A 209 -1.57 13.12 -16.45
CA LEU A 209 -1.01 12.95 -17.78
C LEU A 209 0.10 11.90 -17.80
N VAL A 210 1.08 12.01 -16.89
CA VAL A 210 2.20 11.06 -16.82
C VAL A 210 1.69 9.67 -16.46
N ALA A 211 0.83 9.54 -15.45
CA ALA A 211 0.28 8.25 -15.02
C ALA A 211 -0.46 7.51 -16.15
N SER A 212 -1.07 8.24 -17.11
CA SER A 212 -1.72 7.63 -18.28
C SER A 212 -0.74 7.01 -19.29
N MET A 213 0.54 7.38 -19.24
CA MET A 213 1.61 6.90 -20.13
C MET A 213 2.50 5.84 -19.48
N VAL A 214 2.41 5.67 -18.16
CA VAL A 214 3.22 4.76 -17.35
C VAL A 214 2.65 3.35 -17.43
N ARG A 215 3.53 2.35 -17.54
CA ARG A 215 3.09 0.95 -17.61
C ARG A 215 2.63 0.45 -16.23
N ARG A 216 1.92 -0.66 -16.20
CA ARG A 216 1.40 -1.22 -14.95
C ARG A 216 2.51 -1.69 -14.00
N GLU A 217 3.63 -2.13 -14.56
CA GLU A 217 4.80 -2.62 -13.83
C GLU A 217 5.71 -1.51 -13.29
N ASP A 218 5.64 -0.32 -13.88
CA ASP A 218 6.43 0.85 -13.50
C ASP A 218 5.76 1.56 -12.29
N MET A 219 6.56 2.21 -11.46
CA MET A 219 6.06 2.98 -10.33
C MET A 219 6.32 4.47 -10.51
N PHE A 220 5.24 5.24 -10.66
CA PHE A 220 5.30 6.70 -10.73
C PHE A 220 4.84 7.35 -9.43
N ALA A 221 5.65 8.26 -8.89
CA ALA A 221 5.44 8.88 -7.59
C ALA A 221 5.74 10.38 -7.58
N ARG A 222 5.06 11.11 -6.68
CA ARG A 222 5.46 12.47 -6.30
C ARG A 222 6.51 12.36 -5.19
N TYR A 223 7.73 12.80 -5.51
CA TYR A 223 8.89 12.67 -4.64
C TYR A 223 9.07 13.90 -3.73
N GLY A 224 8.74 15.08 -4.23
CA GLY A 224 8.88 16.36 -3.55
C GLY A 224 7.72 17.31 -3.83
N GLY A 225 7.95 18.62 -3.61
CA GLY A 225 6.95 19.65 -3.87
C GLY A 225 6.48 19.63 -5.33
N GLU A 226 7.41 19.82 -6.26
CA GLU A 226 7.18 19.73 -7.71
C GLU A 226 8.00 18.62 -8.40
N GLU A 227 8.72 17.81 -7.60
CA GLU A 227 9.54 16.70 -8.06
C GLU A 227 8.74 15.39 -8.15
N PHE A 228 8.96 14.65 -9.22
CA PHE A 228 8.40 13.33 -9.47
C PHE A 228 9.49 12.30 -9.79
N ALA A 229 9.23 11.05 -9.44
CA ALA A 229 10.15 9.94 -9.65
C ALA A 229 9.47 8.74 -10.31
N MET A 230 10.25 7.97 -11.07
CA MET A 230 9.79 6.77 -11.77
C MET A 230 10.87 5.67 -11.76
N ILE A 231 10.44 4.43 -11.55
CA ILE A 231 11.25 3.20 -11.61
C ILE A 231 10.54 2.10 -12.38
#